data_AF-A0A7V0LUL6-F1
#
_entry.id   AF-A0A7V0LUL6-F1
#
_cell.length_a   1.000
_cell.length_b   1.000
_cell.length_c   1.000
_cell.angle_alpha   90.00
_cell.angle_beta   90.00
_cell.angle_gamma   90.00
#
_symmetry.space_group_name_H-M   'P 1'
#
loop_
_entity.id
_entity.type
_entity.pdbx_description
1 polymer ?
#
loop_
_entity_poly.entity_id
_entity_poly.type
_entity_poly.pdbx_seq_one_letter_code
_entity_poly.pdbx_strand_id
1 'polypeptide(L)' 'MEIKVGVCGFPARLEKLDSEVDVIEIQKTFYKLPRIETVKSWKDRAPHVI' A
#
# COMPACT_ATOMS: atom_id res chain seq x y z
N MET A 1 13.55 -15.45 -8.51
CA MET A 1 12.25 -14.87 -8.86
C MET A 1 11.49 -14.71 -7.56
N GLU A 2 11.17 -13.48 -7.18
CA GLU A 2 10.45 -13.19 -5.93
C GLU A 2 8.96 -13.05 -6.24
N ILE A 3 8.13 -13.77 -5.48
CA ILE A 3 6.67 -13.67 -5.56
C ILE A 3 6.21 -12.97 -4.29
N LYS A 4 5.56 -11.81 -4.42
CA LYS A 4 4.94 -11.09 -3.30
C LYS A 4 3.44 -11.38 -3.28
N VAL A 5 2.92 -11.75 -2.11
CA VAL A 5 1.48 -12.02 -1.92
C VAL A 5 0.88 -10.91 -1.08
N GLY A 6 -0.32 -10.46 -1.47
CA GLY A 6 -0.89 -9.24 -0.93
C GLY A 6 -2.39 -9.13 -1.09
N VAL A 7 -2.91 -7.93 -0.79
CA VAL A 7 -4.35 -7.63 -0.85
C VAL A 7 -4.66 -6.50 -1.83
N CYS A 8 -5.93 -6.45 -2.24
CA CYS A 8 -6.47 -5.35 -3.03
C CYS A 8 -7.12 -4.28 -2.13
N GLY A 9 -6.70 -3.03 -2.28
CA GLY A 9 -7.19 -1.91 -1.48
C GLY A 9 -6.75 -1.95 -0.01
N PHE A 10 -7.45 -1.19 0.83
CA PHE A 10 -7.19 -1.09 2.27
C PHE A 10 -8.39 -1.63 3.07
N PRO A 11 -8.58 -2.96 3.14
CA PRO A 11 -9.69 -3.55 3.91
C PRO A 11 -9.53 -3.37 5.43
N ALA A 12 -8.34 -2.98 5.88
CA ALA A 12 -8.02 -2.64 7.25
C ALA A 12 -7.11 -1.39 7.29
N ARG A 13 -6.74 -0.96 8.50
CA ARG A 13 -5.79 0.15 8.70
C ARG A 13 -4.43 -0.23 8.11
N LEU A 14 -3.74 0.77 7.55
CA LEU A 14 -2.43 0.58 6.92
C LEU A 14 -1.42 -0.07 7.87
N GLU A 15 -1.41 0.35 9.15
CA GLU A 15 -0.51 -0.16 10.20
C GLU A 15 -0.73 -1.64 10.56
N LYS A 16 -1.87 -2.20 10.14
CA LYS A 16 -2.14 -3.64 10.28
C LYS A 16 -1.66 -4.36 9.02
N LEU A 17 -2.02 -3.83 7.86
CA LEU A 17 -1.70 -4.45 6.57
C LEU A 17 -0.20 -4.47 6.28
N ASP A 18 0.53 -3.40 6.60
CA ASP A 18 1.98 -3.33 6.41
C ASP A 18 2.77 -4.37 7.23
N SER A 19 2.19 -4.86 8.32
CA SER A 19 2.76 -5.93 9.16
C SER A 19 2.34 -7.35 8.76
N GLU A 20 1.28 -7.50 7.94
CA GLU A 20 0.65 -8.78 7.63
C GLU A 20 0.83 -9.23 6.17
N VAL A 21 1.13 -8.32 5.24
CA VAL A 21 1.27 -8.65 3.80
C VAL A 21 2.49 -8.00 3.14
N ASP A 22 3.03 -8.65 2.11
CA ASP A 22 4.22 -8.18 1.39
C ASP A 22 3.92 -7.01 0.44
N VAL A 23 2.66 -6.91 -0.03
CA VAL A 23 2.25 -5.93 -1.01
C VAL A 23 0.77 -5.56 -0.84
N ILE A 24 0.44 -4.30 -1.12
CA ILE A 24 -0.92 -3.78 -1.12
C ILE A 24 -1.17 -3.08 -2.46
N GLU A 25 -2.22 -3.49 -3.18
CA GLU A 25 -2.63 -2.81 -4.40
C GLU A 25 -3.46 -1.57 -4.06
N ILE A 26 -3.05 -0.40 -4.54
CA ILE A 26 -3.81 0.84 -4.35
C ILE A 26 -4.97 0.88 -5.34
N GLN A 27 -6.14 0.41 -4.89
CA GLN A 27 -7.37 0.51 -5.68
C GLN A 27 -8.06 1.86 -5.43
N LYS A 28 -7.67 2.90 -6.18
CA LYS A 28 -8.55 4.06 -6.43
C LYS A 28 -8.81 4.12 -7.93
N THR A 29 -10.09 4.03 -8.30
CA THR A 29 -10.55 4.12 -9.69
C THR A 29 -9.82 5.24 -10.43
N PHE A 30 -9.39 4.96 -11.66
CA PHE A 30 -8.64 5.82 -12.60
C PHE A 30 -8.98 7.32 -12.63
N TYR A 31 -10.12 7.73 -12.09
CA TYR A 31 -10.65 9.09 -12.09
C TYR A 31 -10.40 9.91 -10.81
N LYS A 32 -9.94 9.29 -9.70
CA LYS A 32 -9.70 9.99 -8.43
C LYS A 32 -8.41 9.52 -7.77
N LEU A 33 -7.29 10.02 -8.28
CA LEU A 33 -5.98 9.76 -7.70
C LEU A 33 -5.94 10.22 -6.22
N PRO A 34 -5.20 9.51 -5.35
CA PRO A 34 -4.88 10.02 -4.02
C PRO A 34 -4.12 11.34 -4.12
N ARG A 35 -4.23 12.20 -3.09
CA ARG A 35 -3.40 13.40 -3.00
C ARG A 35 -1.92 13.01 -2.91
N ILE A 36 -1.05 13.88 -3.43
CA ILE A 36 0.40 13.66 -3.41
C ILE A 36 0.89 13.46 -1.98
N GLU A 37 0.41 14.27 -1.03
CA GLU A 37 0.81 14.14 0.37
C GLU A 37 0.41 12.78 0.98
N THR A 38 -0.73 12.24 0.54
CA THR A 38 -1.17 10.89 0.97
C THR A 38 -0.22 9.82 0.45
N VAL A 39 0.17 9.88 -0.83
CA VAL A 39 1.11 8.90 -1.41
C VAL A 39 2.49 9.01 -0.76
N LYS A 40 2.98 10.23 -0.51
CA LYS A 40 4.24 10.44 0.22
C LYS A 40 4.20 9.81 1.61
N SER A 41 3.14 10.09 2.38
CA SER A 41 2.96 9.50 3.70
C SER A 41 2.91 7.97 3.68
N TRP A 42 2.33 7.35 2.66
CA TRP A 42 2.36 5.88 2.53
C TRP A 42 3.77 5.38 2.24
N LYS A 43 4.49 6.04 1.34
CA LYS A 43 5.87 5.68 1.00
C LYS A 43 6.82 5.82 2.19
N ASP A 44 6.69 6.89 2.97
CA ASP A 44 7.55 7.12 4.15
C ASP A 44 7.29 6.11 5.28
N ARG A 45 6.07 5.56 5.35
CA ARG A 45 5.69 4.54 6.34
C ARG A 45 5.96 3.12 5.89
N ALA A 46 5.95 2.88 4.57
CA ALA A 46 6.16 1.55 4.03
C ALA A 46 7.55 1.02 4.44
N PRO A 47 7.64 -0.25 4.85
CA PRO A 47 8.93 -0.84 5.21
C PRO A 47 9.89 -0.73 4.02
N HIS A 48 11.12 -0.30 4.27
CA HIS A 48 12.18 -0.22 3.27
C HIS A 48 12.70 -1.63 2.97
N VAL A 49 11.90 -2.43 2.27
CA VAL A 49 12.32 -3.76 1.81
C VAL A 49 12.99 -3.57 0.44
N ILE A 50 14.29 -3.90 0.37
CA ILE A 50 15.12 -3.94 -0.84
C ILE A 50 14.74 -5.18 -1.64
#